data_AF-A0A9W4GUJ9-F1
#
_entry.id   AF-A0A9W4GUJ9-F1
#
_cell.length_a   1.000
_cell.length_b   1.000
_cell.length_c   1.000
_cell.angle_alpha   90.00
_cell.angle_beta   90.00
_cell.angle_gamma   90.00
#
_symmetry.space_group_name_H-M   'P 1'
#
loop_
_entity.id
_entity.type
_entity.pdbx_description
1 polymer ?
#
loop_
_entity_poly.entity_id
_entity_poly.type
_entity_poly.pdbx_seq_one_letter_code
_entity_poly.pdbx_strand_id
1 'polypeptide(L)'
;MFGYRVPAPDEAMLISGGRRGLGGAPFRVVTGHGKFVLPVFRKTRFLTLAMCESEVAETCVTRQGIALTVKAVIAFKVGNDHESIVNAGQRFLSDQDQMSILTGRIFAGHLRSIIGSMTVEEIVTERQKLATEVLETSKTEMAKIGLSVDSLQIQSIDDGDTGYIEAMSAPHKAAIQRQAQIAQAQATQASVEAQQAAARNQAEYARQTAVVQAEYSAQVDRAQAQAAQAGPLAQAHAQQEVLAAQTELALRAAELRQQQLVAEIVKPAEAEAERIRVLAVADAERMRIQAAAAASHDRVALDRMLIDQLPQIVKEAAAGLSGANVNVLNGADGLSEIAAGLVSQGLTILDSVRKNLGEDGAAASSGAVEVRRRGNGDGKVDID
;
A
#
# COMPACT_ATOMS: atom_id res chain seq x y z
N MET A 1 59.69 47.93 -76.11
CA MET A 1 59.07 47.25 -74.97
C MET A 1 59.58 47.93 -73.70
N PHE A 2 58.75 48.75 -73.07
CA PHE A 2 59.16 49.68 -72.00
C PHE A 2 59.74 48.92 -70.80
N GLY A 3 60.94 49.28 -70.36
CA GLY A 3 61.69 48.64 -69.27
C GLY A 3 61.11 48.86 -67.88
N TYR A 4 59.81 49.15 -67.74
CA TYR A 4 59.17 49.32 -66.45
C TYR A 4 58.69 47.95 -65.93
N ARG A 5 59.14 47.56 -64.75
CA ARG A 5 58.76 46.29 -64.10
C ARG A 5 58.20 46.58 -62.72
N VAL A 6 57.18 45.81 -62.34
CA VAL A 6 56.47 45.92 -61.06
C VAL A 6 56.51 44.54 -60.40
N PRO A 7 57.02 44.40 -59.17
CA PRO A 7 56.89 43.16 -58.41
C PRO A 7 55.42 42.95 -57.99
N ALA A 8 55.01 41.69 -57.82
CA ALA A 8 53.75 41.39 -57.15
C ALA A 8 53.78 41.85 -55.67
N PRO A 9 52.62 42.02 -55.00
CA PRO A 9 52.57 42.45 -53.60
C PRO A 9 53.35 41.55 -52.63
N ASP A 10 53.48 40.28 -52.98
CA ASP A 10 54.17 39.21 -52.27
C ASP A 10 55.55 38.90 -52.88
N GLU A 11 56.14 39.82 -53.66
CA GLU A 11 57.46 39.64 -54.25
C GLU A 11 58.40 40.84 -54.03
N ALA A 12 59.69 40.54 -53.91
CA ALA A 12 60.77 41.52 -53.99
C ALA A 12 61.46 41.44 -55.35
N MET A 13 61.51 42.57 -56.07
CA MET A 13 62.26 42.69 -57.31
C MET A 13 63.72 43.04 -57.02
N LEU A 14 64.63 42.14 -57.39
CA LEU A 14 66.08 42.27 -57.23
C LEU A 14 66.73 42.64 -58.57
N ILE A 15 67.39 43.80 -58.61
CA ILE A 15 68.01 44.34 -59.83
C ILE A 15 69.54 44.32 -59.69
N SER A 16 70.22 43.55 -60.53
CA SER A 16 71.69 43.46 -60.60
C SER A 16 72.25 44.08 -61.89
N GLY A 17 73.55 44.38 -61.94
CA GLY A 17 74.23 44.95 -63.13
C GLY A 17 74.49 46.47 -63.10
N GLY A 18 74.53 47.10 -61.92
CA GLY A 18 74.84 48.53 -61.75
C GLY A 18 76.25 48.78 -61.19
N ARG A 19 76.88 49.90 -61.58
CA ARG A 19 78.23 50.33 -61.13
C ARG A 19 78.33 50.74 -59.64
N ARG A 20 77.22 50.74 -58.90
CA ARG A 20 77.16 51.06 -57.46
C ARG A 20 76.15 50.13 -56.77
N GLY A 21 76.65 49.19 -55.97
CA GLY A 21 75.86 48.63 -54.86
C GLY A 21 75.77 49.71 -53.79
N LEU A 22 74.57 50.22 -53.52
CA LEU A 22 74.37 51.08 -52.36
C LEU A 22 74.43 50.17 -51.13
N GLY A 23 75.37 50.41 -50.21
CA GLY A 23 75.39 49.76 -48.90
C GLY A 23 75.90 48.31 -48.86
N GLY A 24 76.77 47.89 -49.79
CA GLY A 24 77.38 46.55 -49.75
C GLY A 24 76.52 45.40 -50.29
N ALA A 25 75.26 45.65 -50.66
CA ALA A 25 74.40 44.67 -51.31
C ALA A 25 74.75 44.49 -52.82
N PRO A 26 74.79 43.25 -53.34
CA PRO A 26 75.15 42.94 -54.74
C PRO A 26 74.04 43.29 -55.74
N PHE A 27 72.83 43.58 -55.26
CA PHE A 27 71.67 43.96 -56.05
C PHE A 27 70.84 45.01 -55.33
N ARG A 28 70.01 45.74 -56.08
CA ARG A 28 69.07 46.71 -55.55
C ARG A 28 67.71 46.05 -55.33
N VAL A 29 67.18 46.15 -54.11
CA VAL A 29 65.84 45.67 -53.73
C VAL A 29 64.77 46.71 -54.07
N VAL A 30 63.63 46.26 -54.58
CA VAL A 30 62.43 47.07 -54.83
C VAL A 30 61.20 46.25 -54.42
N THR A 31 60.37 46.79 -53.53
CA THR A 31 59.14 46.17 -53.03
C THR A 31 57.98 47.17 -53.14
N GLY A 32 56.76 46.67 -53.37
CA GLY A 32 55.52 47.47 -53.34
C GLY A 32 55.30 48.51 -54.46
N HIS A 33 56.34 48.87 -55.23
CA HIS A 33 56.22 49.83 -56.31
C HIS A 33 57.07 49.45 -57.53
N GLY A 34 56.67 49.91 -58.72
CA GLY A 34 57.41 49.66 -59.95
C GLY A 34 58.70 50.46 -60.07
N LYS A 35 59.63 49.98 -60.89
CA LYS A 35 60.86 50.68 -61.20
C LYS A 35 61.27 50.49 -62.66
N PHE A 36 61.85 51.53 -63.24
CA PHE A 36 62.44 51.45 -64.57
C PHE A 36 63.79 50.74 -64.55
N VAL A 37 63.89 49.64 -65.29
CA VAL A 37 65.06 48.76 -65.42
C VAL A 37 65.50 48.72 -66.89
N LEU A 38 66.74 49.13 -67.13
CA LEU A 38 67.33 49.18 -68.47
C LEU A 38 67.77 47.76 -68.89
N PRO A 39 67.13 47.12 -69.88
CA PRO A 39 67.25 45.68 -70.13
C PRO A 39 68.63 45.23 -70.64
N VAL A 40 69.41 46.13 -71.24
CA VAL A 40 70.73 45.80 -71.81
C VAL A 40 71.83 45.69 -70.75
N PHE A 41 71.71 46.45 -69.66
CA PHE A 41 72.77 46.55 -68.63
C PHE A 41 72.37 45.95 -67.29
N ARG A 42 71.09 45.61 -67.08
CA ARG A 42 70.59 45.16 -65.78
C ARG A 42 69.77 43.88 -65.90
N LYS A 43 70.00 42.95 -64.97
CA LYS A 43 69.20 41.72 -64.83
C LYS A 43 68.19 41.92 -63.70
N THR A 44 66.97 41.43 -63.91
CA THR A 44 65.89 41.46 -62.91
C THR A 44 65.57 40.04 -62.50
N ARG A 45 65.48 39.78 -61.20
CA ARG A 45 64.95 38.54 -60.64
C ARG A 45 63.93 38.88 -59.56
N PHE A 46 63.00 37.97 -59.31
CA PHE A 46 61.97 38.11 -58.29
C PHE A 46 62.26 37.09 -57.18
N LEU A 47 62.14 37.54 -55.94
CA LEU A 47 62.21 36.72 -54.74
C LEU A 47 60.83 36.72 -54.10
N THR A 48 60.28 35.54 -53.81
CA THR A 48 58.99 35.45 -53.12
C THR A 48 59.14 35.93 -51.68
N LEU A 49 58.19 36.76 -51.25
CA LEU A 49 57.96 37.17 -49.86
C LEU A 49 56.71 36.49 -49.29
N ALA A 50 56.08 35.62 -50.08
CA ALA A 50 54.93 34.85 -49.64
C ALA A 50 55.30 33.92 -48.47
N MET A 51 54.27 33.54 -47.73
CA MET A 51 54.38 32.59 -46.65
C MET A 51 54.72 31.20 -47.19
N CYS A 52 55.71 30.56 -46.59
CA CYS A 52 56.14 29.21 -46.90
C CYS A 52 56.01 28.32 -45.66
N GLU A 53 55.82 27.03 -45.90
CA GLU A 53 55.78 26.01 -44.87
C GLU A 53 56.95 25.04 -45.04
N SER A 54 57.53 24.62 -43.92
CA SER A 54 58.50 23.54 -43.87
C SER A 54 57.99 22.49 -42.89
N GLU A 55 57.82 21.26 -43.37
CA GLU A 55 57.56 20.11 -42.52
C GLU A 55 58.88 19.48 -42.07
N VAL A 56 58.94 19.10 -40.79
CA VAL A 56 60.08 18.42 -40.20
C VAL A 56 59.58 17.18 -39.49
N ALA A 57 60.15 16.02 -39.84
CA ALA A 57 59.96 14.77 -39.12
C ALA A 57 61.34 14.28 -38.68
N GLU A 58 61.61 14.31 -37.38
CA GLU A 58 62.92 13.95 -36.82
C GLU A 58 62.76 12.96 -35.67
N THR A 59 63.57 11.91 -35.70
CA THR A 59 63.65 10.94 -34.60
C THR A 59 64.78 11.35 -33.65
N CYS A 60 64.43 11.64 -32.40
CA CYS A 60 65.31 12.17 -31.37
C CYS A 60 65.13 11.41 -30.06
N VAL A 61 66.13 11.49 -29.17
CA VAL A 61 66.12 10.76 -27.90
C VAL A 61 65.93 11.76 -26.77
N THR A 62 64.99 11.47 -25.87
CA THR A 62 64.70 12.29 -24.69
C THR A 62 65.77 12.16 -23.61
N ARG A 63 65.68 12.99 -22.56
CA ARG A 63 66.54 12.88 -21.36
C ARG A 63 66.52 11.48 -20.73
N GLN A 64 65.39 10.77 -20.83
CA GLN A 64 65.19 9.43 -20.28
C GLN A 64 65.77 8.32 -21.18
N GLY A 65 66.31 8.65 -22.36
CA GLY A 65 66.79 7.65 -23.31
C GLY A 65 65.70 7.04 -24.20
N ILE A 66 64.49 7.59 -24.17
CA ILE A 66 63.36 7.12 -24.99
C ILE A 66 63.40 7.83 -26.35
N ALA A 67 63.38 7.06 -27.44
CA ALA A 67 63.33 7.59 -28.79
C ALA A 67 61.91 8.05 -29.13
N LEU A 68 61.79 9.28 -29.60
CA LEU A 68 60.55 9.91 -30.05
C LEU A 68 60.72 10.40 -31.50
N THR A 69 59.71 10.16 -32.33
CA THR A 69 59.55 10.77 -33.64
C THR A 69 58.61 11.96 -33.51
N VAL A 70 59.14 13.16 -33.71
CA VAL A 70 58.38 14.40 -33.62
C VAL A 70 58.18 14.98 -35.01
N LYS A 71 56.93 15.28 -35.35
CA LYS A 71 56.55 16.00 -36.56
C LYS A 71 56.14 17.41 -36.22
N ALA A 72 56.70 18.39 -36.93
CA ALA A 72 56.40 19.80 -36.75
C ALA A 72 56.24 20.52 -38.09
N VAL A 73 55.37 21.53 -38.12
CA VAL A 73 55.27 22.48 -39.22
C VAL A 73 55.82 23.81 -38.76
N ILE A 74 56.71 24.35 -39.57
CA ILE A 74 57.26 25.68 -39.40
C ILE A 74 56.68 26.56 -40.50
N ALA A 75 56.00 27.61 -40.08
CA ALA A 75 55.45 28.61 -40.96
C ALA A 75 56.42 29.81 -40.96
N PHE A 76 57.03 30.12 -42.09
CA PHE A 76 58.06 31.16 -42.21
C PHE A 76 57.93 31.95 -43.52
N LYS A 77 58.56 33.12 -43.57
CA LYS A 77 58.65 33.96 -44.77
C LYS A 77 59.96 34.75 -44.78
N VAL A 78 60.26 35.42 -45.88
CA VAL A 78 61.37 36.38 -45.92
C VAL A 78 60.99 37.60 -45.07
N GLY A 79 61.92 38.10 -44.25
CA GLY A 79 61.68 39.30 -43.45
C GLY A 79 61.37 40.53 -44.32
N ASN A 80 60.52 41.43 -43.85
CA ASN A 80 60.09 42.62 -44.61
C ASN A 80 61.15 43.73 -44.65
N ASP A 81 62.19 43.62 -43.83
CA ASP A 81 63.28 44.58 -43.76
C ASP A 81 64.29 44.40 -44.91
N HIS A 82 65.00 45.48 -45.22
CA HIS A 82 65.94 45.49 -46.34
C HIS A 82 67.06 44.46 -46.18
N GLU A 83 67.53 44.23 -44.96
CA GLU A 83 68.63 43.32 -44.66
C GLU A 83 68.22 41.87 -44.89
N SER A 84 67.04 41.47 -44.40
CA SER A 84 66.47 40.14 -44.61
C SER A 84 66.30 39.81 -46.10
N ILE A 85 65.75 40.73 -46.89
CA ILE A 85 65.56 40.52 -48.33
C ILE A 85 66.92 40.38 -49.05
N VAL A 86 67.94 41.13 -48.65
CA VAL A 86 69.29 41.00 -49.20
C VAL A 86 69.91 39.65 -48.82
N ASN A 87 69.81 39.27 -47.55
CA ASN A 87 70.37 38.01 -47.03
C ASN A 87 69.71 36.78 -47.65
N ALA A 88 68.38 36.79 -47.81
CA ALA A 88 67.63 35.74 -48.47
C ALA A 88 67.91 35.72 -49.99
N GLY A 89 67.93 36.90 -50.63
CA GLY A 89 68.21 37.03 -52.07
C GLY A 89 69.64 36.64 -52.46
N GLN A 90 70.61 36.72 -51.56
CA GLN A 90 71.96 36.21 -51.84
C GLN A 90 72.03 34.68 -51.80
N ARG A 91 71.20 34.03 -50.97
CA ARG A 91 71.26 32.58 -50.72
C ARG A 91 70.31 31.79 -51.61
N PHE A 92 69.06 32.24 -51.75
CA PHE A 92 67.96 31.44 -52.30
C PHE A 92 67.43 31.94 -53.65
N LEU A 93 67.96 33.03 -54.19
CA LEU A 93 67.44 33.61 -55.43
C LEU A 93 67.50 32.66 -56.63
N SER A 94 68.47 31.74 -56.64
CA SER A 94 68.60 30.73 -57.69
C SER A 94 67.74 29.49 -57.48
N ASP A 95 67.52 29.10 -56.23
CA ASP A 95 66.75 27.91 -55.85
C ASP A 95 65.98 28.25 -54.56
N GLN A 96 64.73 28.65 -54.75
CA GLN A 96 63.86 29.13 -53.66
C GLN A 96 63.32 27.97 -52.82
N ASP A 97 63.26 26.75 -53.39
CA ASP A 97 62.79 25.56 -52.68
C ASP A 97 63.76 25.13 -51.58
N GLN A 98 65.04 25.53 -51.67
CA GLN A 98 66.01 25.30 -50.58
C GLN A 98 65.66 26.03 -49.28
N MET A 99 64.79 27.05 -49.32
CA MET A 99 64.38 27.77 -48.12
C MET A 99 63.68 26.84 -47.13
N SER A 100 62.73 26.01 -47.60
CA SER A 100 62.02 25.06 -46.75
C SER A 100 62.98 23.98 -46.25
N ILE A 101 63.80 23.41 -47.13
CA ILE A 101 64.76 22.35 -46.78
C ILE A 101 65.76 22.82 -45.71
N LEU A 102 66.33 24.02 -45.86
CA LEU A 102 67.30 24.55 -44.90
C LEU A 102 66.63 24.91 -43.57
N THR A 103 65.46 25.53 -43.62
CA THR A 103 64.67 25.86 -42.43
C THR A 103 64.37 24.58 -41.64
N GLY A 104 63.87 23.54 -42.32
CA GLY A 104 63.59 22.26 -41.70
C GLY A 104 64.82 21.63 -41.04
N ARG A 105 66.00 21.73 -41.67
CA ARG A 105 67.25 21.21 -41.11
C ARG A 105 67.69 21.93 -39.84
N ILE A 106 67.57 23.26 -39.80
CA ILE A 106 67.92 24.07 -38.62
C ILE A 106 66.97 23.72 -37.46
N PHE A 107 65.67 23.70 -37.73
CA PHE A 107 64.67 23.34 -36.74
C PHE A 107 64.78 21.89 -36.25
N ALA A 108 65.11 20.93 -37.12
CA ALA A 108 65.39 19.56 -36.72
C ALA A 108 66.57 19.48 -35.73
N GLY A 109 67.62 20.28 -35.96
CA GLY A 109 68.76 20.39 -35.04
C GLY A 109 68.36 20.89 -33.65
N HIS A 110 67.59 21.99 -33.60
CA HIS A 110 67.14 22.56 -32.34
C HIS A 110 66.10 21.68 -31.64
N LEU A 111 65.14 21.10 -32.36
CA LEU A 111 64.20 20.12 -31.82
C LEU A 111 64.94 18.97 -31.14
N ARG A 112 65.95 18.39 -31.81
CA ARG A 112 66.76 17.31 -31.24
C ARG A 112 67.48 17.74 -29.95
N SER A 113 68.01 18.97 -29.92
CA SER A 113 68.72 19.50 -28.75
C SER A 113 67.79 19.74 -27.55
N ILE A 114 66.62 20.35 -27.78
CA ILE A 114 65.67 20.67 -26.71
C ILE A 114 64.99 19.39 -26.20
N ILE A 115 64.61 18.47 -27.10
CA ILE A 115 64.01 17.19 -26.71
C ILE A 115 64.99 16.36 -25.86
N GLY A 116 66.29 16.45 -26.15
CA GLY A 116 67.34 15.78 -25.37
C GLY A 116 67.43 16.20 -23.90
N SER A 117 66.95 17.38 -23.52
CA SER A 117 66.93 17.84 -22.13
C SER A 117 65.59 17.64 -21.41
N MET A 118 64.52 17.34 -22.15
CA MET A 118 63.16 17.16 -21.62
C MET A 118 62.78 15.68 -21.41
N THR A 119 61.80 15.43 -20.54
CA THR A 119 61.19 14.09 -20.41
C THR A 119 60.03 13.89 -21.38
N VAL A 120 59.59 12.63 -21.59
CA VAL A 120 58.46 12.33 -22.49
C VAL A 120 57.17 13.01 -22.00
N GLU A 121 56.94 13.03 -20.68
CA GLU A 121 55.76 13.63 -20.07
C GLU A 121 55.69 15.14 -20.29
N GLU A 122 56.83 15.83 -20.13
CA GLU A 122 56.94 17.27 -20.39
C GLU A 122 56.68 17.59 -21.86
N ILE A 123 57.22 16.79 -22.78
CA ILE A 123 57.03 16.97 -24.23
C ILE A 123 55.57 16.77 -24.63
N VAL A 124 54.90 15.75 -24.09
CA VAL A 124 53.51 15.42 -24.44
C VAL A 124 52.51 16.39 -23.79
N THR A 125 52.79 16.82 -22.56
CA THR A 125 51.90 17.70 -21.77
C THR A 125 52.11 19.18 -22.11
N GLU A 126 53.36 19.62 -22.25
CA GLU A 126 53.74 21.03 -22.44
C GLU A 126 54.23 21.32 -23.89
N ARG A 127 53.52 20.80 -24.91
CA ARG A 127 53.89 20.97 -26.34
C ARG A 127 54.14 22.43 -26.74
N GLN A 128 53.37 23.37 -26.18
CA GLN A 128 53.52 24.79 -26.49
C GLN A 128 54.84 25.36 -25.97
N LYS A 129 55.32 24.87 -24.82
CA LYS A 129 56.58 25.30 -24.23
C LYS A 129 57.75 24.82 -25.08
N LEU A 130 57.75 23.54 -25.48
CA LEU A 130 58.71 22.99 -26.44
C LEU A 130 58.73 23.83 -27.72
N ALA A 131 57.56 24.12 -28.30
CA ALA A 131 57.47 24.90 -29.53
C ALA A 131 58.06 26.31 -29.38
N THR A 132 57.81 26.96 -28.25
CA THR A 132 58.31 28.30 -27.93
C THR A 132 59.83 28.28 -27.75
N GLU A 133 60.37 27.33 -27.00
CA GLU A 133 61.81 27.22 -26.72
C GLU A 133 62.63 26.95 -28.00
N VAL A 134 62.10 26.07 -28.86
CA VAL A 134 62.69 25.80 -30.18
C VAL A 134 62.62 27.04 -31.07
N LEU A 135 61.49 27.76 -31.07
CA LEU A 135 61.33 28.98 -31.85
C LEU A 135 62.34 30.06 -31.41
N GLU A 136 62.43 30.36 -30.11
CA GLU A 136 63.36 31.37 -29.58
C GLU A 136 64.81 31.04 -29.90
N THR A 137 65.22 29.77 -29.76
CA THR A 137 66.58 29.33 -30.09
C THR A 137 66.88 29.46 -31.58
N SER A 138 65.88 29.22 -32.44
CA SER A 138 66.01 29.33 -33.91
C SER A 138 66.01 30.76 -34.44
N LYS A 139 65.43 31.74 -33.74
CA LYS A 139 65.25 33.12 -34.25
C LYS A 139 66.55 33.74 -34.75
N THR A 140 67.65 33.59 -34.01
CA THR A 140 68.95 34.17 -34.37
C THR A 140 69.50 33.58 -35.67
N GLU A 141 69.40 32.27 -35.86
CA GLU A 141 69.88 31.61 -37.08
C GLU A 141 68.99 31.93 -38.29
N MET A 142 67.68 32.02 -38.09
CA MET A 142 66.71 32.42 -39.12
C MET A 142 66.96 33.86 -39.59
N ALA A 143 67.17 34.79 -38.66
CA ALA A 143 67.47 36.19 -38.97
C ALA A 143 68.77 36.32 -39.80
N LYS A 144 69.83 35.55 -39.48
CA LYS A 144 71.08 35.55 -40.27
C LYS A 144 70.87 35.13 -41.72
N ILE A 145 69.90 34.26 -41.99
CA ILE A 145 69.55 33.81 -43.34
C ILE A 145 68.51 34.69 -44.04
N GLY A 146 67.98 35.70 -43.35
CA GLY A 146 66.97 36.64 -43.85
C GLY A 146 65.54 36.10 -43.81
N LEU A 147 65.30 35.05 -43.02
CA LEU A 147 63.98 34.46 -42.82
C LEU A 147 63.40 34.87 -41.47
N SER A 148 62.12 35.16 -41.46
CA SER A 148 61.30 35.39 -40.27
C SER A 148 60.37 34.20 -40.07
N VAL A 149 60.34 33.67 -38.85
CA VAL A 149 59.44 32.57 -38.51
C VAL A 149 58.23 33.14 -37.80
N ASP A 150 57.06 32.90 -38.37
CA ASP A 150 55.80 33.41 -37.81
C ASP A 150 55.26 32.44 -36.75
N SER A 151 55.35 31.13 -37.00
CA SER A 151 54.94 30.13 -36.01
C SER A 151 55.62 28.77 -36.20
N LEU A 152 55.65 28.00 -35.12
CA LEU A 152 56.01 26.58 -35.12
C LEU A 152 54.92 25.80 -34.39
N GLN A 153 54.47 24.71 -34.99
CA GLN A 153 53.45 23.83 -34.43
C GLN A 153 53.93 22.39 -34.42
N ILE A 154 53.77 21.70 -33.29
CA ILE A 154 54.03 20.27 -33.17
C ILE A 154 52.77 19.52 -33.63
N GLN A 155 52.85 18.79 -34.75
CA GLN A 155 51.73 18.01 -35.27
C GLN A 155 51.52 16.71 -34.48
N SER A 156 52.59 15.94 -34.31
CA SER A 156 52.52 14.62 -33.69
C SER A 156 53.82 14.29 -32.95
N ILE A 157 53.68 13.54 -31.87
CA ILE A 157 54.79 12.96 -31.10
C ILE A 157 54.46 11.47 -30.99
N ASP A 158 55.39 10.64 -31.44
CA ASP A 158 55.24 9.20 -31.52
C ASP A 158 56.47 8.53 -30.87
N ASP A 159 56.28 7.49 -30.07
CA ASP A 159 57.35 6.74 -29.41
C ASP A 159 57.73 5.42 -30.11
N GLY A 160 57.23 5.24 -31.35
CA GLY A 160 57.46 4.08 -32.19
C GLY A 160 57.00 2.79 -31.52
N ASP A 161 57.88 1.82 -31.45
CA ASP A 161 57.59 0.50 -30.89
C ASP A 161 57.76 0.44 -29.35
N THR A 162 58.05 1.56 -28.68
CA THR A 162 58.32 1.58 -27.23
C THR A 162 57.04 1.44 -26.39
N GLY A 163 55.90 1.95 -26.88
CA GLY A 163 54.60 1.88 -26.19
C GLY A 163 54.54 2.62 -24.84
N TYR A 164 55.51 3.48 -24.55
CA TYR A 164 55.60 4.28 -23.34
C TYR A 164 54.46 5.29 -23.21
N ILE A 165 54.12 6.00 -24.29
CA ILE A 165 53.02 7.00 -24.29
C ILE A 165 51.68 6.30 -24.04
N GLU A 166 51.49 5.11 -24.62
CA GLU A 166 50.30 4.30 -24.38
C GLU A 166 50.24 3.79 -22.93
N ALA A 167 51.35 3.28 -22.41
CA ALA A 167 51.46 2.82 -21.02
C ALA A 167 51.19 3.95 -20.01
N MET A 168 51.67 5.16 -20.27
CA MET A 168 51.38 6.36 -19.45
C MET A 168 49.88 6.67 -19.43
N SER A 169 49.18 6.45 -20.55
CA SER A 169 47.75 6.71 -20.68
C SER A 169 46.87 5.61 -20.06
N ALA A 170 47.43 4.41 -19.83
CA ALA A 170 46.67 3.23 -19.39
C ALA A 170 45.95 3.41 -18.03
N PRO A 171 46.56 3.97 -16.97
CA PRO A 171 45.86 4.21 -15.70
C PRO A 171 44.67 5.17 -15.85
N HIS A 172 44.83 6.21 -16.67
CA HIS A 172 43.77 7.19 -16.91
C HIS A 172 42.62 6.57 -17.73
N LYS A 173 42.94 5.78 -18.77
CA LYS A 173 41.96 4.98 -19.50
C LYS A 173 41.19 4.04 -18.57
N ALA A 174 41.90 3.32 -17.69
CA ALA A 174 41.28 2.40 -16.72
C ALA A 174 40.38 3.14 -15.70
N ALA A 175 40.77 4.32 -15.25
CA ALA A 175 39.96 5.16 -14.36
C ALA A 175 38.67 5.63 -15.05
N ILE A 176 38.76 6.13 -16.29
CA ILE A 176 37.61 6.54 -17.10
C ILE A 176 36.68 5.34 -17.35
N GLN A 177 37.23 4.18 -17.71
CA GLN A 177 36.45 2.96 -17.92
C GLN A 177 35.74 2.50 -16.65
N ARG A 178 36.44 2.51 -15.50
CA ARG A 178 35.82 2.20 -14.20
C ARG A 178 34.69 3.17 -13.88
N GLN A 179 34.91 4.47 -14.08
CA GLN A 179 33.89 5.49 -13.83
C GLN A 179 32.68 5.30 -14.75
N ALA A 180 32.90 5.00 -16.03
CA ALA A 180 31.85 4.70 -16.98
C ALA A 180 31.05 3.45 -16.56
N GLN A 181 31.72 2.39 -16.09
CA GLN A 181 31.07 1.18 -15.57
C GLN A 181 30.24 1.46 -14.32
N ILE A 182 30.76 2.27 -13.37
CA ILE A 182 30.00 2.67 -12.18
C ILE A 182 28.77 3.49 -12.57
N ALA A 183 28.91 4.46 -13.46
CA ALA A 183 27.80 5.26 -13.96
C ALA A 183 26.73 4.40 -14.66
N GLN A 184 27.16 3.43 -15.48
CA GLN A 184 26.26 2.48 -16.13
C GLN A 184 25.55 1.57 -15.12
N ALA A 185 26.26 1.06 -14.11
CA ALA A 185 25.68 0.23 -13.06
C ALA A 185 24.64 1.01 -12.25
N GLN A 186 24.93 2.26 -11.88
CA GLN A 186 23.99 3.15 -11.19
C GLN A 186 22.76 3.45 -12.05
N ALA A 187 22.93 3.74 -13.35
CA ALA A 187 21.81 3.95 -14.27
C ALA A 187 20.93 2.71 -14.42
N THR A 188 21.54 1.52 -14.53
CA THR A 188 20.81 0.25 -14.58
C THR A 188 20.07 -0.02 -13.27
N GLN A 189 20.72 0.19 -12.12
CA GLN A 189 20.09 0.01 -10.81
C GLN A 189 18.88 0.93 -10.64
N ALA A 190 19.02 2.22 -10.94
CA ALA A 190 17.92 3.18 -10.87
C ALA A 190 16.76 2.80 -11.81
N SER A 191 17.06 2.31 -13.01
CA SER A 191 16.05 1.82 -13.95
C SER A 191 15.31 0.60 -13.41
N VAL A 192 16.02 -0.37 -12.84
CA VAL A 192 15.42 -1.57 -12.24
C VAL A 192 14.59 -1.21 -11.01
N GLU A 193 15.08 -0.34 -10.12
CA GLU A 193 14.33 0.14 -8.96
C GLU A 193 13.03 0.86 -9.39
N ALA A 194 13.09 1.71 -10.41
CA ALA A 194 11.91 2.36 -10.97
C ALA A 194 10.91 1.34 -11.57
N GLN A 195 11.39 0.33 -12.29
CA GLN A 195 10.55 -0.75 -12.82
C GLN A 195 9.91 -1.59 -11.70
N GLN A 196 10.66 -1.93 -10.66
CA GLN A 196 10.15 -2.67 -9.51
C GLN A 196 9.11 -1.86 -8.73
N ALA A 197 9.35 -0.57 -8.52
CA ALA A 197 8.39 0.32 -7.90
C ALA A 197 7.10 0.43 -8.74
N ALA A 198 7.23 0.57 -10.06
CA ALA A 198 6.09 0.59 -10.98
C ALA A 198 5.30 -0.73 -10.92
N ALA A 199 5.98 -1.88 -10.97
CA ALA A 199 5.35 -3.19 -10.88
C ALA A 199 4.64 -3.41 -9.53
N ARG A 200 5.26 -3.01 -8.42
CA ARG A 200 4.65 -3.08 -7.08
C ARG A 200 3.39 -2.22 -7.00
N ASN A 201 3.45 -0.99 -7.52
CA ASN A 201 2.30 -0.10 -7.54
C ASN A 201 1.17 -0.69 -8.39
N GLN A 202 1.48 -1.26 -9.57
CA GLN A 202 0.49 -1.94 -10.41
C GLN A 202 -0.16 -3.13 -9.68
N ALA A 203 0.61 -3.94 -8.96
CA ALA A 203 0.09 -5.06 -8.18
C ALA A 203 -0.82 -4.60 -7.02
N GLU A 204 -0.45 -3.53 -6.32
CA GLU A 204 -1.28 -2.92 -5.28
C GLU A 204 -2.60 -2.37 -5.84
N TYR A 205 -2.56 -1.65 -6.97
CA TYR A 205 -3.77 -1.17 -7.65
C TYR A 205 -4.66 -2.33 -8.11
N ALA A 206 -4.07 -3.40 -8.66
CA ALA A 206 -4.82 -4.60 -9.06
C ALA A 206 -5.49 -5.27 -7.86
N ARG A 207 -4.78 -5.39 -6.72
CA ARG A 207 -5.32 -5.94 -5.48
C ARG A 207 -6.47 -5.08 -4.94
N GLN A 208 -6.29 -3.76 -4.86
CA GLN A 208 -7.34 -2.84 -4.41
C GLN A 208 -8.57 -2.93 -5.32
N THR A 209 -8.36 -2.99 -6.63
CA THR A 209 -9.44 -3.15 -7.61
C THR A 209 -10.18 -4.47 -7.38
N ALA A 210 -9.48 -5.58 -7.15
CA ALA A 210 -10.08 -6.88 -6.88
C ALA A 210 -10.87 -6.91 -5.57
N VAL A 211 -10.39 -6.26 -4.51
CA VAL A 211 -11.11 -6.13 -3.23
C VAL A 211 -12.40 -5.34 -3.44
N VAL A 212 -12.33 -4.17 -4.09
CA VAL A 212 -13.51 -3.35 -4.37
C VAL A 212 -14.52 -4.10 -5.24
N GLN A 213 -14.06 -4.83 -6.27
CA GLN A 213 -14.93 -5.68 -7.09
C GLN A 213 -15.60 -6.80 -6.28
N ALA A 214 -14.86 -7.47 -5.38
CA ALA A 214 -15.39 -8.51 -4.52
C ALA A 214 -16.40 -7.96 -3.50
N GLU A 215 -16.12 -6.81 -2.88
CA GLU A 215 -17.05 -6.10 -1.99
C GLU A 215 -18.32 -5.66 -2.72
N TYR A 216 -18.17 -5.13 -3.94
CA TYR A 216 -19.30 -4.75 -4.78
C TYR A 216 -20.15 -5.97 -5.15
N SER A 217 -19.52 -7.07 -5.58
CA SER A 217 -20.22 -8.33 -5.85
C SER A 217 -20.95 -8.85 -4.62
N ALA A 218 -20.31 -8.87 -3.44
CA ALA A 218 -20.94 -9.31 -2.20
C ALA A 218 -22.12 -8.43 -1.78
N GLN A 219 -22.05 -7.12 -2.04
CA GLN A 219 -23.18 -6.20 -1.83
C GLN A 219 -24.33 -6.50 -2.79
N VAL A 220 -24.04 -6.71 -4.09
CA VAL A 220 -25.04 -7.11 -5.09
C VAL A 220 -25.68 -8.44 -4.71
N ASP A 221 -24.89 -9.44 -4.32
CA ASP A 221 -25.38 -10.77 -3.92
C ASP A 221 -26.27 -10.69 -2.67
N ARG A 222 -25.89 -9.87 -1.67
CA ARG A 222 -26.74 -9.60 -0.50
C ARG A 222 -28.06 -8.94 -0.89
N ALA A 223 -28.01 -7.90 -1.72
CA ALA A 223 -29.20 -7.20 -2.17
C ALA A 223 -30.12 -8.13 -2.98
N GLN A 224 -29.56 -8.97 -3.85
CA GLN A 224 -30.29 -9.98 -4.60
C GLN A 224 -30.89 -11.06 -3.69
N ALA A 225 -30.14 -11.56 -2.71
CA ALA A 225 -30.65 -12.55 -1.75
C ALA A 225 -31.81 -11.98 -0.91
N GLN A 226 -31.71 -10.73 -0.46
CA GLN A 226 -32.79 -10.04 0.25
C GLN A 226 -34.03 -9.85 -0.65
N ALA A 227 -33.83 -9.42 -1.90
CA ALA A 227 -34.92 -9.29 -2.87
C ALA A 227 -35.58 -10.65 -3.17
N ALA A 228 -34.81 -11.72 -3.28
CA ALA A 228 -35.30 -13.08 -3.50
C ALA A 228 -36.07 -13.63 -2.29
N GLN A 229 -35.66 -13.30 -1.07
CA GLN A 229 -36.36 -13.69 0.17
C GLN A 229 -37.66 -12.92 0.39
N ALA A 230 -37.77 -11.69 -0.10
CA ALA A 230 -38.97 -10.86 0.07
C ALA A 230 -40.24 -11.50 -0.51
N GLY A 231 -40.15 -12.21 -1.63
CA GLY A 231 -41.29 -12.91 -2.24
C GLY A 231 -41.88 -14.01 -1.34
N PRO A 232 -41.09 -15.04 -0.97
CA PRO A 232 -41.53 -16.10 -0.06
C PRO A 232 -41.95 -15.60 1.32
N LEU A 233 -41.24 -14.61 1.90
CA LEU A 233 -41.63 -14.01 3.18
C LEU A 233 -42.97 -13.29 3.08
N ALA A 234 -43.20 -12.50 2.03
CA ALA A 234 -44.49 -11.84 1.81
C ALA A 234 -45.61 -12.87 1.63
N GLN A 235 -45.36 -13.98 0.92
CA GLN A 235 -46.33 -15.08 0.80
C GLN A 235 -46.60 -15.77 2.15
N ALA A 236 -45.56 -16.02 2.95
CA ALA A 236 -45.70 -16.62 4.27
C ALA A 236 -46.47 -15.70 5.24
N HIS A 237 -46.19 -14.39 5.22
CA HIS A 237 -46.95 -13.40 5.97
C HIS A 237 -48.42 -13.35 5.54
N ALA A 238 -48.70 -13.28 4.24
CA ALA A 238 -50.07 -13.31 3.73
C ALA A 238 -50.81 -14.61 4.13
N GLN A 239 -50.13 -15.76 4.10
CA GLN A 239 -50.71 -17.03 4.56
C GLN A 239 -50.96 -17.05 6.07
N GLN A 240 -50.05 -16.51 6.88
CA GLN A 240 -50.24 -16.38 8.32
C GLN A 240 -51.44 -15.49 8.66
N GLU A 241 -51.60 -14.36 7.97
CA GLU A 241 -52.77 -13.48 8.14
C GLU A 241 -54.08 -14.19 7.79
N VAL A 242 -54.11 -14.94 6.67
CA VAL A 242 -55.27 -15.75 6.28
C VAL A 242 -55.57 -16.83 7.33
N LEU A 243 -54.56 -17.55 7.82
CA LEU A 243 -54.72 -18.57 8.85
C LEU A 243 -55.20 -17.98 10.18
N ALA A 244 -54.68 -16.81 10.58
CA ALA A 244 -55.12 -16.12 11.78
C ALA A 244 -56.60 -15.71 11.68
N ALA A 245 -57.00 -15.13 10.54
CA ALA A 245 -58.39 -14.79 10.27
C ALA A 245 -59.31 -16.03 10.27
N GLN A 246 -58.86 -17.15 9.68
CA GLN A 246 -59.59 -18.42 9.72
C GLN A 246 -59.70 -19.00 11.14
N THR A 247 -58.64 -18.89 11.95
CA THR A 247 -58.62 -19.38 13.34
C THR A 247 -59.56 -18.57 14.21
N GLU A 248 -59.57 -17.24 14.06
CA GLU A 248 -60.51 -16.37 14.76
C GLU A 248 -61.96 -16.72 14.38
N LEU A 249 -62.23 -16.93 13.08
CA LEU A 249 -63.55 -17.35 12.61
C LEU A 249 -63.95 -18.72 13.17
N ALA A 250 -63.01 -19.67 13.26
CA ALA A 250 -63.24 -20.99 13.84
C ALA A 250 -63.54 -20.93 15.35
N LEU A 251 -62.81 -20.08 16.10
CA LEU A 251 -63.06 -19.84 17.53
C LEU A 251 -64.46 -19.24 17.75
N ARG A 252 -64.82 -18.21 16.98
CA ARG A 252 -66.17 -17.63 17.02
C ARG A 252 -67.26 -18.67 16.69
N ALA A 253 -67.02 -19.52 15.68
CA ALA A 253 -67.95 -20.59 15.33
C ALA A 253 -68.07 -21.66 16.43
N ALA A 254 -66.97 -22.02 17.09
CA ALA A 254 -66.97 -22.94 18.23
C ALA A 254 -67.72 -22.36 19.44
N GLU A 255 -67.53 -21.08 19.73
CA GLU A 255 -68.24 -20.39 20.82
C GLU A 255 -69.75 -20.31 20.56
N LEU A 256 -70.16 -19.96 19.33
CA LEU A 256 -71.56 -20.01 18.92
C LEU A 256 -72.15 -21.42 19.07
N ARG A 257 -71.40 -22.46 18.69
CA ARG A 257 -71.82 -23.86 18.85
C ARG A 257 -71.94 -24.26 20.32
N GLN A 258 -71.05 -23.80 21.18
CA GLN A 258 -71.13 -24.04 22.62
C GLN A 258 -72.35 -23.36 23.24
N GLN A 259 -72.65 -22.12 22.85
CA GLN A 259 -73.88 -21.43 23.28
C GLN A 259 -75.14 -22.17 22.81
N GLN A 260 -75.15 -22.68 21.58
CA GLN A 260 -76.26 -23.50 21.06
C GLN A 260 -76.44 -24.80 21.86
N LEU A 261 -75.35 -25.54 22.13
CA LEU A 261 -75.40 -26.79 22.91
C LEU A 261 -75.88 -26.57 24.35
N VAL A 262 -75.46 -25.48 24.99
CA VAL A 262 -75.95 -25.10 26.33
C VAL A 262 -77.46 -24.79 26.28
N ALA A 263 -77.94 -24.09 25.24
CA ALA A 263 -79.35 -23.80 25.08
C ALA A 263 -80.21 -25.05 24.78
N GLU A 264 -79.68 -25.98 23.99
CA GLU A 264 -80.43 -27.15 23.50
C GLU A 264 -80.39 -28.35 24.45
N ILE A 265 -79.26 -28.61 25.11
CA ILE A 265 -79.08 -29.80 25.95
C ILE A 265 -79.20 -29.48 27.44
N VAL A 266 -78.51 -28.43 27.91
CA VAL A 266 -78.38 -28.16 29.35
C VAL A 266 -79.68 -27.57 29.91
N LYS A 267 -80.28 -26.59 29.25
CA LYS A 267 -81.54 -25.97 29.74
C LYS A 267 -82.71 -26.93 29.93
N PRO A 268 -83.04 -27.85 28.99
CA PRO A 268 -84.09 -28.83 29.24
C PRO A 268 -83.67 -29.89 30.27
N ALA A 269 -82.39 -30.26 30.35
CA ALA A 269 -81.89 -31.18 31.37
C ALA A 269 -81.98 -30.58 32.79
N GLU A 270 -81.67 -29.29 32.96
CA GLU A 270 -81.83 -28.56 34.22
C GLU A 270 -83.30 -28.42 34.61
N ALA A 271 -84.18 -28.15 33.65
CA ALA A 271 -85.63 -28.09 33.88
C ALA A 271 -86.20 -29.45 34.35
N GLU A 272 -85.74 -30.56 33.77
CA GLU A 272 -86.16 -31.90 34.18
C GLU A 272 -85.57 -32.29 35.56
N ALA A 273 -84.32 -31.92 35.85
CA ALA A 273 -83.71 -32.14 37.16
C ALA A 273 -84.44 -31.38 38.28
N GLU A 274 -84.84 -30.13 38.03
CA GLU A 274 -85.59 -29.34 38.99
C GLU A 274 -87.00 -29.89 39.22
N ARG A 275 -87.67 -30.36 38.16
CA ARG A 275 -88.96 -31.07 38.26
C ARG A 275 -88.86 -32.30 39.16
N ILE A 276 -87.82 -33.12 39.01
CA ILE A 276 -87.61 -34.32 39.83
C ILE A 276 -87.35 -33.93 41.29
N ARG A 277 -86.57 -32.88 41.56
CA ARG A 277 -86.33 -32.38 42.93
C ARG A 277 -87.61 -31.96 43.63
N VAL A 278 -88.46 -31.18 42.94
CA VAL A 278 -89.73 -30.71 43.51
C VAL A 278 -90.67 -31.88 43.81
N LEU A 279 -90.74 -32.88 42.92
CA LEU A 279 -91.51 -34.10 43.16
C LEU A 279 -90.97 -34.90 44.36
N ALA A 280 -89.65 -35.05 44.47
CA ALA A 280 -89.02 -35.78 45.57
C ALA A 280 -89.23 -35.10 46.93
N VAL A 281 -89.21 -33.77 46.99
CA VAL A 281 -89.53 -33.01 48.22
C VAL A 281 -91.01 -33.16 48.57
N ALA A 282 -91.91 -33.12 47.59
CA ALA A 282 -93.34 -33.33 47.82
C ALA A 282 -93.67 -34.74 48.35
N ASP A 283 -93.01 -35.78 47.83
CA ASP A 283 -93.17 -37.15 48.33
C ASP A 283 -92.60 -37.33 49.76
N ALA A 284 -91.47 -36.68 50.07
CA ALA A 284 -90.91 -36.67 51.41
C ALA A 284 -91.83 -35.99 52.43
N GLU A 285 -92.49 -34.89 52.06
CA GLU A 285 -93.47 -34.18 52.89
C GLU A 285 -94.69 -35.08 53.18
N ARG A 286 -95.17 -35.81 52.15
CA ARG A 286 -96.31 -36.72 52.26
C ARG A 286 -96.02 -37.90 53.20
N MET A 287 -94.81 -38.45 53.17
CA MET A 287 -94.37 -39.50 54.10
C MET A 287 -94.26 -38.99 55.55
N ARG A 288 -93.77 -37.76 55.77
CA ARG A 288 -93.70 -37.16 57.12
C ARG A 288 -95.07 -36.99 57.76
N ILE A 289 -96.07 -36.54 56.99
CA ILE A 289 -97.43 -36.32 57.51
C ILE A 289 -98.10 -37.66 57.86
N GLN A 290 -97.88 -38.72 57.06
CA GLN A 290 -98.40 -40.07 57.37
C GLN A 290 -97.72 -40.69 58.61
N ALA A 291 -96.42 -40.48 58.78
CA ALA A 291 -95.68 -40.98 59.95
C ALA A 291 -96.09 -40.26 61.26
N ALA A 292 -96.42 -38.96 61.20
CA ALA A 292 -96.88 -38.19 62.36
C ALA A 292 -98.31 -38.56 62.80
N ALA A 293 -99.17 -39.00 61.88
CA ALA A 293 -100.54 -39.42 62.20
C ALA A 293 -100.64 -40.82 62.86
N ALA A 294 -99.65 -41.70 62.63
CA ALA A 294 -99.61 -43.04 63.22
C ALA A 294 -99.13 -43.04 64.70
N ALA A 295 -98.35 -42.04 65.12
CA ALA A 295 -97.77 -42.00 66.46
C ALA A 295 -98.73 -41.51 67.58
N SER A 296 -99.89 -40.95 67.22
CA SER A 296 -100.85 -40.36 68.16
C SER A 296 -101.98 -41.29 68.64
N HIS A 297 -101.99 -42.58 68.25
CA HIS A 297 -103.07 -43.52 68.57
C HIS A 297 -102.78 -44.57 69.66
N ASP A 298 -101.56 -44.67 70.22
CA ASP A 298 -101.19 -45.77 71.13
C ASP A 298 -101.12 -45.42 72.63
N ARG A 299 -101.56 -44.23 73.06
CA ARG A 299 -101.49 -43.80 74.48
C ARG A 299 -102.81 -43.72 75.26
N VAL A 300 -103.93 -44.17 74.68
CA VAL A 300 -105.25 -44.15 75.36
C VAL A 300 -105.84 -45.55 75.60
N ALA A 301 -105.23 -46.61 75.05
CA ALA A 301 -105.71 -48.00 75.25
C ALA A 301 -105.07 -48.72 76.46
N LEU A 302 -103.92 -48.25 76.95
CA LEU A 302 -103.19 -48.93 78.05
C LEU A 302 -103.67 -48.53 79.46
N ASP A 303 -104.32 -47.38 79.62
CA ASP A 303 -104.78 -46.90 80.94
C ASP A 303 -106.15 -47.45 81.38
N ARG A 304 -106.86 -48.19 80.50
CA ARG A 304 -108.19 -48.76 80.81
C ARG A 304 -108.15 -50.22 81.28
N MET A 305 -107.07 -50.97 81.00
CA MET A 305 -106.98 -52.40 81.36
C MET A 305 -106.36 -52.66 82.74
N LEU A 306 -105.83 -51.64 83.42
CA LEU A 306 -105.14 -51.79 84.72
C LEU A 306 -106.01 -51.55 85.97
N ILE A 307 -107.29 -51.19 85.82
CA ILE A 307 -108.15 -50.81 86.97
C ILE A 307 -109.24 -51.86 87.34
N ASP A 308 -109.62 -52.78 86.44
CA ASP A 308 -110.77 -53.68 86.68
C ASP A 308 -110.42 -55.11 87.18
N GLN A 309 -109.14 -55.49 87.31
CA GLN A 309 -108.74 -56.86 87.72
C GLN A 309 -107.96 -56.92 89.05
N LEU A 310 -107.84 -55.79 89.75
CA LEU A 310 -107.17 -55.65 91.05
C LEU A 310 -107.77 -56.45 92.25
N PRO A 311 -109.02 -56.97 92.23
CA PRO A 311 -109.52 -57.77 93.35
C PRO A 311 -109.21 -59.29 93.33
N GLN A 312 -108.72 -59.88 92.23
CA GLN A 312 -108.49 -61.35 92.17
C GLN A 312 -107.06 -61.79 92.53
N ILE A 313 -106.05 -60.90 92.44
CA ILE A 313 -104.65 -61.24 92.73
C ILE A 313 -104.32 -61.18 94.24
N VAL A 314 -105.12 -60.45 95.03
CA VAL A 314 -104.95 -60.38 96.51
C VAL A 314 -105.39 -61.67 97.22
N LYS A 315 -106.10 -62.59 96.54
CA LYS A 315 -106.52 -63.87 97.14
C LYS A 315 -105.43 -64.96 97.11
N GLU A 316 -104.43 -64.83 96.23
CA GLU A 316 -103.26 -65.74 96.14
C GLU A 316 -102.07 -65.26 97.01
N ALA A 317 -102.29 -64.27 97.89
CA ALA A 317 -101.31 -63.72 98.82
C ALA A 317 -101.05 -64.57 100.09
N ALA A 318 -101.28 -65.89 100.10
CA ALA A 318 -101.09 -66.68 101.34
C ALA A 318 -100.73 -68.17 101.19
N ALA A 319 -100.24 -68.64 100.03
CA ALA A 319 -99.81 -70.03 99.91
C ALA A 319 -98.57 -70.18 99.03
N GLY A 320 -97.39 -70.17 99.67
CA GLY A 320 -96.18 -70.68 99.02
C GLY A 320 -94.92 -69.87 99.29
N LEU A 321 -94.51 -69.78 100.55
CA LEU A 321 -93.08 -69.69 100.86
C LEU A 321 -92.66 -71.06 101.42
N SER A 322 -91.90 -71.84 100.64
CA SER A 322 -90.93 -72.80 101.18
C SER A 322 -90.08 -73.33 100.04
N GLY A 323 -88.92 -72.72 99.79
CA GLY A 323 -87.99 -73.30 98.83
C GLY A 323 -86.94 -72.37 98.25
N ALA A 324 -86.00 -71.94 99.10
CA ALA A 324 -84.61 -71.59 98.78
C ALA A 324 -84.27 -70.21 98.12
N ASN A 325 -83.54 -69.42 98.93
CA ASN A 325 -82.45 -68.47 98.64
C ASN A 325 -81.76 -68.70 97.27
N VAL A 326 -81.43 -67.72 96.41
CA VAL A 326 -80.87 -66.35 96.53
C VAL A 326 -79.56 -66.25 97.31
N ASN A 327 -78.46 -66.16 96.56
CA ASN A 327 -77.35 -65.29 96.94
C ASN A 327 -76.71 -64.62 95.70
N VAL A 328 -76.31 -63.38 95.94
CA VAL A 328 -75.69 -62.38 95.03
C VAL A 328 -74.17 -62.54 95.03
N LEU A 329 -73.48 -61.75 94.19
CA LEU A 329 -72.04 -61.38 94.15
C LEU A 329 -71.35 -62.03 92.95
N ASN A 330 -70.49 -61.37 92.17
CA ASN A 330 -69.85 -60.04 92.15
C ASN A 330 -69.22 -60.00 90.73
N GLY A 331 -69.02 -58.90 90.01
CA GLY A 331 -68.35 -57.65 90.38
C GLY A 331 -67.49 -57.31 89.15
N ALA A 332 -67.68 -56.14 88.56
CA ALA A 332 -66.75 -55.01 88.68
C ALA A 332 -65.35 -55.31 88.10
N ASP A 333 -65.24 -55.34 86.77
CA ASP A 333 -64.04 -54.98 86.01
C ASP A 333 -64.40 -54.73 84.54
N GLY A 334 -63.86 -53.66 83.94
CA GLY A 334 -63.93 -53.45 82.48
C GLY A 334 -64.43 -52.08 82.00
N LEU A 335 -64.32 -51.03 82.80
CA LEU A 335 -64.42 -49.65 82.32
C LEU A 335 -63.05 -48.98 82.50
N SER A 336 -62.26 -48.89 81.41
CA SER A 336 -61.28 -47.81 81.12
C SER A 336 -60.09 -48.21 80.22
N GLU A 337 -60.25 -49.08 79.23
CA GLU A 337 -59.21 -49.30 78.20
C GLU A 337 -59.74 -49.28 76.74
N ILE A 338 -60.67 -48.36 76.50
CA ILE A 338 -60.89 -47.73 75.19
C ILE A 338 -60.06 -46.44 75.20
N ALA A 339 -58.80 -46.45 74.71
CA ALA A 339 -58.07 -45.17 74.53
C ALA A 339 -56.81 -45.15 73.62
N ALA A 340 -56.11 -46.23 73.27
CA ALA A 340 -54.73 -46.08 72.73
C ALA A 340 -54.42 -46.70 71.34
N GLY A 341 -55.39 -47.28 70.62
CA GLY A 341 -55.07 -48.17 69.48
C GLY A 341 -55.25 -47.66 68.04
N LEU A 342 -56.11 -46.67 67.77
CA LEU A 342 -56.53 -46.36 66.38
C LEU A 342 -56.28 -44.92 65.92
N VAL A 343 -55.84 -44.03 66.81
CA VAL A 343 -55.65 -42.58 66.51
C VAL A 343 -54.25 -42.26 65.99
N SER A 344 -53.29 -43.21 66.01
CA SER A 344 -51.92 -42.96 65.50
C SER A 344 -51.74 -43.18 63.99
N GLN A 345 -52.65 -43.90 63.32
CA GLN A 345 -52.56 -44.16 61.87
C GLN A 345 -53.28 -43.12 61.00
N GLY A 346 -54.18 -42.31 61.58
CA GLY A 346 -54.89 -41.26 60.84
C GLY A 346 -54.08 -39.96 60.66
N LEU A 347 -53.16 -39.67 61.59
CA LEU A 347 -52.42 -38.40 61.63
C LEU A 347 -51.22 -38.36 60.66
N THR A 348 -50.59 -39.49 60.35
CA THR A 348 -49.47 -39.56 59.39
C THR A 348 -49.90 -39.43 57.93
N ILE A 349 -51.14 -39.81 57.60
CA ILE A 349 -51.75 -39.59 56.28
C ILE A 349 -52.22 -38.14 56.15
N LEU A 350 -52.77 -37.56 57.24
CA LEU A 350 -53.18 -36.15 57.27
C LEU A 350 -51.98 -35.18 57.16
N ASP A 351 -50.83 -35.50 57.76
CA ASP A 351 -49.61 -34.68 57.64
C ASP A 351 -48.94 -34.77 56.27
N SER A 352 -49.01 -35.92 55.60
CA SER A 352 -48.47 -36.07 54.23
C SER A 352 -49.29 -35.34 53.17
N VAL A 353 -50.60 -35.20 53.38
CA VAL A 353 -51.48 -34.42 52.50
C VAL A 353 -51.40 -32.92 52.80
N ARG A 354 -51.24 -32.52 54.07
CA ARG A 354 -51.04 -31.12 54.45
C ARG A 354 -49.70 -30.57 53.96
N LYS A 355 -48.64 -31.38 53.93
CA LYS A 355 -47.30 -30.99 53.44
C LYS A 355 -47.24 -30.78 51.92
N ASN A 356 -48.17 -31.35 51.15
CA ASN A 356 -48.29 -31.13 49.70
C ASN A 356 -49.24 -29.98 49.32
N LEU A 357 -49.96 -29.39 50.28
CA LEU A 357 -50.92 -28.29 50.07
C LEU A 357 -50.55 -27.00 50.82
N GLY A 358 -49.36 -26.94 51.45
CA GLY A 358 -48.93 -25.86 52.34
C GLY A 358 -47.63 -25.14 52.00
N GLU A 359 -46.97 -25.47 50.89
CA GLU A 359 -45.79 -24.74 50.39
C GLU A 359 -46.09 -24.06 49.05
N ASP A 360 -47.03 -23.12 49.08
CA ASP A 360 -47.11 -22.01 48.13
C ASP A 360 -47.64 -20.78 48.90
N GLY A 361 -46.73 -19.96 49.43
CA GLY A 361 -47.11 -18.66 49.99
C GLY A 361 -46.20 -18.07 51.06
N ALA A 362 -45.30 -17.19 50.62
CA ALA A 362 -44.88 -15.94 51.27
C ALA A 362 -43.44 -15.82 51.84
N ALA A 363 -42.80 -14.79 51.29
CA ALA A 363 -41.72 -13.95 51.83
C ALA A 363 -40.29 -14.51 51.80
N ALA A 364 -39.23 -13.75 51.50
CA ALA A 364 -39.02 -12.44 50.89
C ALA A 364 -37.49 -12.23 50.90
N SER A 365 -36.89 -11.88 49.76
CA SER A 365 -35.76 -10.94 49.60
C SER A 365 -35.36 -10.95 48.12
N SER A 366 -36.01 -10.10 47.33
CA SER A 366 -35.43 -8.82 46.88
C SER A 366 -34.14 -9.00 46.07
N GLY A 367 -34.34 -9.33 44.79
CA GLY A 367 -33.36 -9.07 43.74
C GLY A 367 -33.26 -7.56 43.48
N ALA A 368 -32.04 -7.08 43.39
CA ALA A 368 -31.71 -5.71 43.03
C ALA A 368 -31.87 -5.50 41.51
N VAL A 369 -32.84 -4.69 41.12
CA VAL A 369 -32.82 -3.91 39.87
C VAL A 369 -33.48 -2.57 40.16
N GLU A 370 -32.69 -1.52 40.35
CA GLU A 370 -33.16 -0.14 40.26
C GLU A 370 -32.84 0.37 38.85
N VAL A 371 -33.87 0.39 38.00
CA VAL A 371 -33.94 1.22 36.81
C VAL A 371 -34.58 2.54 37.23
N ARG A 372 -33.84 3.65 37.12
CA ARG A 372 -34.44 4.99 37.06
C ARG A 372 -34.76 5.34 35.62
N ARG A 373 -36.04 5.54 35.35
CA ARG A 373 -36.61 6.10 34.12
C ARG A 373 -37.51 7.28 34.50
N ARG A 374 -37.64 8.22 33.56
CA ARG A 374 -38.56 9.39 33.46
C ARG A 374 -38.01 10.69 34.06
N GLY A 375 -38.17 11.84 33.42
CA GLY A 375 -38.85 12.24 32.17
C GLY A 375 -38.16 13.53 31.68
N ASN A 376 -38.59 14.33 30.70
CA ASN A 376 -39.69 14.42 29.74
C ASN A 376 -39.62 15.88 29.23
N GLY A 377 -39.96 16.18 27.97
CA GLY A 377 -40.08 17.56 27.44
C GLY A 377 -38.95 17.93 26.46
N ASP A 378 -39.04 17.86 25.13
CA ASP A 378 -40.05 18.27 24.13
C ASP A 378 -39.79 19.68 23.55
N GLY A 379 -39.89 19.81 22.20
CA GLY A 379 -39.88 21.06 21.41
C GLY A 379 -38.48 21.55 20.92
N LYS A 380 -38.01 21.29 19.69
CA LYS A 380 -38.41 21.76 18.33
C LYS A 380 -37.91 23.18 17.96
N VAL A 381 -37.48 23.32 16.69
CA VAL A 381 -37.47 24.50 15.78
C VAL A 381 -36.08 25.09 15.41
N ASP A 382 -35.62 24.68 14.22
CA ASP A 382 -35.23 25.47 13.02
C ASP A 382 -34.24 26.65 13.04
N ILE A 383 -33.36 26.63 12.00
CA ILE A 383 -32.78 27.75 11.20
C ILE A 383 -31.75 28.63 11.94
N ASP A 384 -30.55 28.97 11.45
CA ASP A 384 -29.97 29.24 10.12
C ASP A 384 -28.53 28.71 10.01
#